data_AF-A0A368RSR5-F1
#
_entry.id   AF-A0A368RSR5-F1
#
_cell.length_a   1.000
_cell.length_b   1.000
_cell.length_c   1.000
_cell.angle_alpha   90.00
_cell.angle_beta   90.00
_cell.angle_gamma   90.00
#
_symmetry.space_group_name_H-M   'P 1'
#
loop_
_entity.id
_entity.type
_entity.pdbx_description
1 polymer ?
#
loop_
_entity_poly.entity_id
_entity_poly.type
_entity_poly.pdbx_seq_one_letter_code
_entity_poly.pdbx_strand_id
1 'polypeptide(L)'
;MLPHRLDALLCLGVVLLLAVILSSVEALPPPSNNCQRKCGEVDIPYPFGIGPYDSPDHCSLPGFNLSCTEVGHGSFRPFHKDVEVLNISLQQGLARIRMDMSTYCYNTSTKEMDYLNWRLNLTGTPYRFSETANMFTVVGCRTLAYIGDENNIGRYMSGCVSMCRRGDVRTLTDGSCSGIGCCQTAIPKGLQYYQVWFDEGFNTSEIYNTSRCSYAALVEASKFTFSKSYATSSEFYDTYSGQPPLIVDWAIGNGTCDEARNKPESYACVSSSSECFNSDNGQGYICNCTKGFQGNPYLVDGCKDVDECNNNLEKYPCSVKGTCKNTQGGFQCICPPHYQGNAYTGTCEKDQSIPLKVTIPIGIFACVLLGLLLYLGKEWIQHKRQIIRQEYIRKTDECFQQNGGQLLMDMMKVESNKTFKLYNREEIELATNNFDKSSIIGEGGQGTVYIGQNLDLENNPVAIKICKGFDENRRMEFGKELLILSRVKHENIVQLLGCSLQFEAPVLVYEYVPNQTLQHLIHTQVDPSKRTLEVS
;
A
#
# COMPACT_ATOMS: atom_id res chain seq x y z
N MET A 1 45.86 -22.05 4.56
CA MET A 1 44.86 -21.37 3.71
C MET A 1 43.76 -20.82 4.60
N LEU A 2 44.05 -19.68 5.22
CA LEU A 2 43.11 -18.79 5.91
C LEU A 2 43.35 -17.45 5.21
N PRO A 3 42.50 -17.03 4.26
CA PRO A 3 41.56 -15.95 4.58
C PRO A 3 40.33 -15.91 3.65
N HIS A 4 39.11 -16.23 4.12
CA HIS A 4 37.87 -15.82 3.43
C HIS A 4 36.65 -15.70 4.36
N ARG A 5 36.86 -15.63 5.68
CA ARG A 5 35.77 -15.54 6.67
C ARG A 5 35.73 -14.22 7.45
N LEU A 6 36.60 -13.26 7.16
CA LEU A 6 36.58 -11.95 7.85
C LEU A 6 35.76 -10.88 7.11
N ASP A 7 35.62 -10.97 5.78
CA ASP A 7 34.95 -9.90 5.01
C ASP A 7 33.42 -9.95 5.08
N ALA A 8 32.83 -11.12 5.37
CA ALA A 8 31.37 -11.26 5.49
C ALA A 8 30.81 -10.74 6.83
N LEU A 9 31.62 -10.70 7.89
CA LEU A 9 31.20 -10.24 9.22
C LEU A 9 31.33 -8.71 9.39
N LEU A 10 32.24 -8.06 8.66
CA LEU A 10 32.34 -6.59 8.66
C LEU A 10 31.19 -5.92 7.90
N CYS A 11 30.69 -6.52 6.82
CA CYS A 11 29.57 -5.96 6.05
C CYS A 11 28.22 -6.05 6.77
N LEU A 12 28.00 -7.06 7.63
CA LEU A 12 26.78 -7.13 8.46
C LEU A 12 26.79 -6.13 9.62
N GLY A 13 27.97 -5.81 10.18
CA GLY A 13 28.11 -4.80 11.23
C GLY A 13 27.86 -3.37 10.73
N VAL A 14 28.29 -3.04 9.51
CA VAL A 14 28.13 -1.69 8.94
C VAL A 14 26.69 -1.44 8.44
N VAL A 15 25.98 -2.49 8.00
CA VAL A 15 24.55 -2.36 7.63
C VAL A 15 23.64 -2.22 8.86
N LEU A 16 24.04 -2.77 10.02
CA LEU A 16 23.33 -2.56 11.29
C LEU A 16 23.68 -1.24 11.99
N LEU A 17 24.84 -0.64 11.70
CA LEU A 17 25.24 0.68 12.23
C LEU A 17 24.75 1.88 11.39
N LEU A 18 24.25 1.65 10.17
CA LEU A 18 23.62 2.69 9.33
C LEU A 18 22.10 2.80 9.52
N ALA A 19 21.51 2.08 10.47
CA ALA A 19 20.06 2.05 10.71
C ALA A 19 19.56 2.93 11.87
N VAL A 20 20.40 3.78 12.49
CA VAL A 20 19.95 4.70 13.56
C VAL A 20 20.63 6.07 13.44
N ILE A 21 20.33 6.78 12.36
CA ILE A 21 20.07 8.23 12.44
C ILE A 21 18.83 8.48 11.57
N LEU A 22 17.68 7.97 12.05
CA LEU A 22 16.45 8.72 11.81
C LEU A 22 16.64 9.99 12.63
N SER A 23 17.09 11.07 11.99
CA SER A 23 16.73 12.39 12.46
C SER A 23 15.23 12.32 12.68
N SER A 24 14.77 12.36 13.92
CA SER A 24 13.38 12.69 14.18
C SER A 24 13.19 14.04 13.52
N VAL A 25 12.53 14.04 12.36
CA VAL A 25 12.00 15.25 11.78
C VAL A 25 10.98 15.71 12.81
N GLU A 26 11.37 16.69 13.63
CA GLU A 26 10.47 17.27 14.62
C GLU A 26 9.38 17.99 13.84
N ALA A 27 8.25 17.29 13.66
CA ALA A 27 7.01 17.90 13.20
C ALA A 27 6.64 19.03 14.17
N LEU A 28 5.90 20.03 13.67
CA LEU A 28 5.37 21.11 14.49
C LEU A 28 4.77 20.55 15.79
N PRO A 29 5.21 21.02 16.97
CA PRO A 29 4.73 20.49 18.23
C PRO A 29 3.21 20.69 18.31
N PRO A 30 2.45 19.66 18.76
CA PRO A 30 1.01 19.79 18.88
C PRO A 30 0.68 20.90 19.88
N PRO A 31 -0.42 21.65 19.66
CA PRO A 31 -0.78 22.71 20.58
C PRO A 31 -1.11 22.16 21.97
N SER A 32 -0.76 22.91 23.00
CA SER A 32 -1.05 22.59 24.39
C SER A 32 -2.55 22.43 24.64
N ASN A 33 -2.91 21.49 25.52
CA ASN A 33 -4.30 21.32 25.97
C ASN A 33 -4.81 22.52 26.80
N ASN A 34 -3.90 23.38 27.28
CA ASN A 34 -4.25 24.59 28.04
C ASN A 34 -4.69 25.77 27.15
N CYS A 35 -4.60 25.63 25.83
CA CYS A 35 -4.99 26.69 24.91
C CYS A 35 -6.48 26.98 25.02
N GLN A 36 -6.82 28.25 25.25
CA GLN A 36 -8.21 28.71 25.21
C GLN A 36 -8.77 28.57 23.79
N ARG A 37 -9.82 27.75 23.62
CA ARG A 37 -10.45 27.44 22.33
C ARG A 37 -11.79 28.13 22.08
N LYS A 38 -12.19 29.03 22.97
CA LYS A 38 -13.43 29.79 22.82
C LYS A 38 -13.24 31.22 23.34
N CYS A 39 -13.75 32.20 22.62
CA CYS A 39 -13.79 33.60 23.03
C CYS A 39 -15.21 34.14 22.88
N GLY A 40 -15.91 34.29 24.00
CA GLY A 40 -17.35 34.56 23.98
C GLY A 40 -18.11 33.42 23.30
N GLU A 41 -18.83 33.73 22.24
CA GLU A 41 -19.59 32.75 21.44
C GLU A 41 -18.83 32.18 20.25
N VAL A 42 -17.59 32.63 20.02
CA VAL A 42 -16.80 32.21 18.85
C VAL A 42 -15.83 31.10 19.24
N ASP A 43 -15.94 29.96 18.55
CA ASP A 43 -14.96 28.88 18.65
C ASP A 43 -13.67 29.25 17.91
N ILE A 44 -12.54 28.98 18.54
CA ILE A 44 -11.17 29.29 18.06
C ILE A 44 -10.41 27.98 17.81
N PRO A 45 -10.70 27.29 16.70
CA PRO A 45 -10.04 26.03 16.39
C PRO A 45 -8.61 26.26 15.87
N TYR A 46 -7.68 25.36 16.18
CA TYR A 46 -6.34 25.37 15.57
C TYR A 46 -6.48 25.28 14.03
N PRO A 47 -5.75 26.06 13.21
CA PRO A 47 -4.50 26.77 13.50
C PRO A 47 -4.64 28.13 14.20
N PHE A 48 -5.87 28.58 14.47
CA PHE A 48 -6.12 29.79 15.25
C PHE A 48 -5.92 29.55 16.75
N GLY A 49 -5.52 30.59 17.45
CA GLY A 49 -5.28 30.53 18.89
C GLY A 49 -5.30 31.90 19.53
N ILE A 50 -5.63 31.92 20.83
CA ILE A 50 -5.64 33.13 21.64
C ILE A 50 -4.26 33.30 22.30
N GLY A 51 -3.72 34.51 22.22
CA GLY A 51 -2.43 34.86 22.82
C GLY A 51 -1.29 34.98 21.81
N PRO A 52 -0.07 35.18 22.28
CA PRO A 52 1.10 35.33 21.41
C PRO A 52 1.38 34.06 20.62
N TYR A 53 1.76 34.18 19.34
CA TYR A 53 2.07 33.02 18.50
C TYR A 53 3.34 32.27 18.97
N ASP A 54 4.24 32.97 19.65
CA ASP A 54 5.49 32.48 20.25
C ASP A 54 5.30 31.99 21.69
N SER A 55 4.05 31.87 22.15
CA SER A 55 3.74 31.26 23.43
C SER A 55 4.30 29.83 23.49
N PRO A 56 4.89 29.40 24.62
CA PRO A 56 5.36 28.02 24.80
C PRO A 56 4.23 26.98 24.66
N ASP A 57 2.97 27.41 24.77
CA ASP A 57 1.80 26.57 24.57
C ASP A 57 1.46 26.31 23.08
N HIS A 58 2.12 27.00 22.14
CA HIS A 58 1.95 26.84 20.69
C HIS A 58 0.49 26.86 20.23
N CYS A 59 -0.32 27.78 20.77
CA CYS A 59 -1.77 27.76 20.58
C CYS A 59 -2.25 28.12 19.17
N SER A 60 -1.40 28.75 18.35
CA SER A 60 -1.69 29.16 16.98
C SER A 60 -0.48 28.98 16.06
N LEU A 61 -0.72 28.84 14.77
CA LEU A 61 0.34 29.02 13.75
C LEU A 61 0.69 30.52 13.58
N PRO A 62 1.89 30.84 13.05
CA PRO A 62 2.27 32.22 12.75
C PRO A 62 1.22 32.93 11.88
N GLY A 63 0.76 34.11 12.32
CA GLY A 63 -0.26 34.90 11.64
C GLY A 63 -1.71 34.51 11.96
N PHE A 64 -1.95 33.41 12.68
CA PHE A 64 -3.28 32.95 13.11
C PHE A 64 -3.60 33.29 14.58
N ASN A 65 -2.76 34.08 15.22
CA ASN A 65 -2.97 34.53 16.57
C ASN A 65 -4.08 35.59 16.66
N LEU A 66 -4.89 35.47 17.71
CA LEU A 66 -6.00 36.35 18.03
C LEU A 66 -5.87 36.87 19.47
N SER A 67 -6.42 38.03 19.74
CA SER A 67 -6.66 38.52 21.11
C SER A 67 -8.11 38.27 21.50
N CYS A 68 -8.37 37.99 22.78
CA CYS A 68 -9.72 37.83 23.31
C CYS A 68 -9.97 38.95 24.32
N THR A 69 -10.80 39.93 23.95
CA THR A 69 -10.95 41.18 24.68
C THR A 69 -12.34 41.30 25.27
N GLU A 70 -12.46 41.78 26.51
CA GLU A 70 -13.74 42.10 27.14
C GLU A 70 -14.30 43.41 26.55
N VAL A 71 -15.50 43.37 25.98
CA VAL A 71 -16.17 44.51 25.33
C VAL A 71 -17.35 45.07 26.14
N GLY A 72 -17.57 44.55 27.36
CA GLY A 72 -18.55 45.07 28.32
C GLY A 72 -19.36 43.97 29.00
N HIS A 73 -19.71 44.18 30.28
CA HIS A 73 -20.53 43.28 31.11
C HIS A 73 -20.09 41.80 31.09
N GLY A 74 -18.78 41.51 31.03
CA GLY A 74 -18.25 40.15 30.95
C GLY A 74 -18.39 39.47 29.58
N SER A 75 -18.76 40.22 28.53
CA SER A 75 -18.78 39.71 27.15
C SER A 75 -17.40 39.82 26.51
N PHE A 76 -16.92 38.71 25.96
CA PHE A 76 -15.61 38.64 25.29
C PHE A 76 -15.78 38.46 23.78
N ARG A 77 -14.89 39.07 23.00
CA ARG A 77 -14.86 38.94 21.53
C ARG A 77 -13.43 38.74 21.02
N PRO A 78 -13.23 37.90 19.98
CA PRO A 78 -11.92 37.69 19.41
C PRO A 78 -11.59 38.77 18.37
N PHE A 79 -10.32 39.19 18.34
CA PHE A 79 -9.82 40.17 17.40
C PHE A 79 -8.53 39.68 16.73
N HIS A 80 -8.42 39.92 15.43
CA HIS A 80 -7.13 39.90 14.75
C HIS A 80 -6.65 41.35 14.61
N LYS A 81 -5.63 41.73 15.38
CA LYS A 81 -5.25 43.14 15.59
C LYS A 81 -6.46 43.92 16.13
N ASP A 82 -6.97 44.89 15.37
CA ASP A 82 -8.09 45.75 15.76
C ASP A 82 -9.42 45.33 15.10
N VAL A 83 -9.44 44.19 14.40
CA VAL A 83 -10.60 43.72 13.61
C VAL A 83 -11.28 42.55 14.32
N GLU A 84 -12.56 42.72 14.66
CA GLU A 84 -13.37 41.69 15.30
C GLU A 84 -13.60 40.49 14.37
N VAL A 85 -13.34 39.28 14.87
CA VAL A 85 -13.64 38.01 14.18
C VAL A 85 -14.98 37.48 14.67
N LEU A 86 -15.91 37.23 13.75
CA LEU A 86 -17.26 36.78 14.05
C LEU A 86 -17.38 35.25 14.00
N ASN A 87 -16.66 34.60 13.10
CA ASN A 87 -16.74 33.16 12.90
C ASN A 87 -15.54 32.64 12.08
N ILE A 88 -15.13 31.41 12.34
CA ILE A 88 -14.03 30.74 11.61
C ILE A 88 -14.56 29.40 11.08
N SER A 89 -14.36 29.16 9.78
CA SER A 89 -14.71 27.92 9.09
C SER A 89 -13.44 27.21 8.64
N LEU A 90 -13.06 26.13 9.34
CA LEU A 90 -11.91 25.31 8.97
C LEU A 90 -12.09 24.69 7.59
N GLN A 91 -13.25 24.09 7.34
CA GLN A 91 -13.51 23.29 6.15
C GLN A 91 -13.48 24.11 4.85
N GLN A 92 -13.90 25.37 4.93
CA GLN A 92 -13.99 26.25 3.79
C GLN A 92 -12.76 27.14 3.62
N GLY A 93 -11.85 27.19 4.61
CA GLY A 93 -10.75 28.15 4.57
C GLY A 93 -11.22 29.60 4.74
N LEU A 94 -12.34 29.84 5.44
CA LEU A 94 -12.95 31.17 5.56
C LEU A 94 -12.97 31.67 7.00
N ALA A 95 -12.91 32.99 7.18
CA ALA A 95 -13.24 33.66 8.43
C ALA A 95 -14.13 34.88 8.14
N ARG A 96 -15.13 35.10 8.98
CA ARG A 96 -16.00 36.28 8.93
C ARG A 96 -15.49 37.32 9.90
N ILE A 97 -15.32 38.56 9.45
CA ILE A 97 -14.83 39.68 10.25
C ILE A 97 -15.75 40.90 10.12
N ARG A 98 -15.63 41.85 11.05
CA ARG A 98 -16.25 43.17 10.94
C ARG A 98 -15.26 44.17 10.33
N MET A 99 -15.78 45.12 9.57
CA MET A 99 -14.99 46.20 9.00
C MET A 99 -15.72 47.53 9.12
N ASP A 100 -15.00 48.63 9.27
CA ASP A 100 -15.64 49.94 9.29
C ASP A 100 -16.06 50.36 7.87
N MET A 101 -17.22 51.00 7.78
CA MET A 101 -17.69 51.60 6.53
C MET A 101 -17.13 53.01 6.35
N SER A 102 -16.72 53.34 5.13
CA SER A 102 -16.39 54.72 4.78
C SER A 102 -17.66 55.54 4.64
N THR A 103 -17.65 56.77 5.15
CA THR A 103 -18.80 57.68 5.11
C THR A 103 -18.46 58.97 4.40
N TYR A 104 -19.44 59.54 3.69
CA TYR A 104 -19.34 60.86 3.07
C TYR A 104 -20.67 61.61 3.26
N CYS A 105 -20.67 62.55 4.20
CA CYS A 105 -21.89 63.15 4.74
C CYS A 105 -21.86 64.66 4.64
N TYR A 106 -22.98 65.27 4.25
CA TYR A 106 -23.11 66.72 4.31
C TYR A 106 -23.30 67.21 5.75
N ASN A 107 -22.48 68.17 6.16
CA ASN A 107 -22.56 68.82 7.46
C ASN A 107 -23.28 70.17 7.33
N THR A 108 -24.46 70.28 7.93
CA THR A 108 -25.29 71.49 7.85
C THR A 108 -24.72 72.67 8.64
N SER A 109 -23.86 72.40 9.62
CA SER A 109 -23.24 73.42 10.47
C SER A 109 -22.04 74.06 9.79
N THR A 110 -21.13 73.25 9.24
CA THR A 110 -19.94 73.74 8.51
C THR A 110 -20.25 74.09 7.06
N LYS A 111 -21.35 73.56 6.50
CA LYS A 111 -21.73 73.61 5.08
C LYS A 111 -20.74 72.89 4.16
N GLU A 112 -19.96 71.97 4.70
CA GLU A 112 -18.97 71.17 3.98
C GLU A 112 -19.37 69.69 3.97
N MET A 113 -18.65 68.90 3.17
CA MET A 113 -18.78 67.45 3.18
C MET A 113 -17.74 66.83 4.11
N ASP A 114 -18.20 66.16 5.15
CA ASP A 114 -17.35 65.39 6.06
C ASP A 114 -17.13 63.99 5.49
N TYR A 115 -15.90 63.50 5.56
CA TYR A 115 -15.57 62.14 5.16
C TYR A 115 -14.85 61.37 6.27
N LEU A 116 -15.15 60.09 6.36
CA LEU A 116 -14.37 59.11 7.11
C LEU A 116 -14.00 58.00 6.15
N ASN A 117 -12.71 57.86 5.85
CA ASN A 117 -12.20 56.85 4.93
C ASN A 117 -11.63 55.68 5.71
N TRP A 118 -12.07 54.47 5.37
CA TRP A 118 -11.54 53.23 5.90
C TRP A 118 -10.49 52.62 4.96
N ARG A 119 -9.52 51.94 5.57
CA ARG A 119 -8.53 51.11 4.90
C ARG A 119 -8.23 49.90 5.75
N LEU A 120 -7.97 48.76 5.12
CA LEU A 120 -7.58 47.54 5.82
C LEU A 120 -6.39 46.89 5.13
N ASN A 121 -5.36 46.57 5.93
CA ASN A 121 -4.12 45.96 5.48
C ASN A 121 -3.90 44.59 6.11
N LEU A 122 -4.10 43.55 5.31
CA LEU A 122 -3.82 42.15 5.62
C LEU A 122 -2.56 41.63 4.90
N THR A 123 -1.79 42.51 4.26
CA THR A 123 -0.53 42.13 3.59
C THR A 123 0.44 41.51 4.60
N GLY A 124 1.07 40.40 4.19
CA GLY A 124 1.96 39.63 5.05
C GLY A 124 1.26 38.76 6.10
N THR A 125 -0.08 38.74 6.11
CA THR A 125 -0.87 37.81 6.93
C THR A 125 -1.39 36.64 6.08
N PRO A 126 -1.90 35.57 6.71
CA PRO A 126 -2.53 34.45 6.01
C PRO A 126 -3.84 34.78 5.29
N TYR A 127 -4.39 36.00 5.47
CA TYR A 127 -5.74 36.37 5.06
C TYR A 127 -5.78 37.15 3.73
N ARG A 128 -6.84 36.91 2.94
CA ARG A 128 -7.19 37.63 1.71
C ARG A 128 -8.68 37.93 1.67
N PHE A 129 -9.06 39.03 1.04
CA PHE A 129 -10.49 39.33 0.85
C PHE A 129 -11.10 38.35 -0.14
N SER A 130 -12.19 37.69 0.26
CA SER A 130 -12.84 36.70 -0.59
C SER A 130 -13.55 37.36 -1.75
N GLU A 131 -13.12 37.05 -2.97
CA GLU A 131 -13.64 37.68 -4.19
C GLU A 131 -15.01 37.12 -4.57
N THR A 132 -15.26 35.86 -4.21
CA THR A 132 -16.56 35.21 -4.44
C THR A 132 -17.62 35.60 -3.41
N ALA A 133 -17.22 35.90 -2.17
CA ALA A 133 -18.16 36.14 -1.08
C ALA A 133 -18.48 37.62 -0.84
N ASN A 134 -17.63 38.55 -1.29
CA ASN A 134 -17.79 39.97 -0.99
C ASN A 134 -17.96 40.82 -2.25
N MET A 135 -18.76 41.88 -2.12
CA MET A 135 -18.94 42.90 -3.14
C MET A 135 -18.61 44.28 -2.56
N PHE A 136 -17.87 45.10 -3.30
CA PHE A 136 -17.70 46.50 -2.93
C PHE A 136 -19.02 47.22 -3.17
N THR A 137 -19.65 47.62 -2.08
CA THR A 137 -21.02 48.13 -2.05
C THR A 137 -20.99 49.60 -1.69
N VAL A 138 -21.57 50.42 -2.56
CA VAL A 138 -21.75 51.87 -2.37
C VAL A 138 -23.23 52.16 -2.27
N VAL A 139 -23.63 52.82 -1.18
CA VAL A 139 -25.01 53.19 -0.88
C VAL A 139 -25.12 54.69 -0.73
N GLY A 140 -26.12 55.29 -1.35
CA GLY A 140 -26.37 56.73 -1.30
C GLY A 140 -26.78 57.29 -2.65
N CYS A 141 -27.11 58.58 -2.69
CA CYS A 141 -27.47 59.27 -3.92
C CYS A 141 -26.41 60.29 -4.32
N ARG A 142 -26.12 60.36 -5.62
CA ARG A 142 -25.11 61.26 -6.20
C ARG A 142 -23.76 61.04 -5.51
N THR A 143 -23.30 59.79 -5.54
CA THR A 143 -22.04 59.38 -4.93
C THR A 143 -21.24 58.51 -5.90
N LEU A 144 -19.94 58.70 -5.89
CA LEU A 144 -18.96 57.86 -6.56
C LEU A 144 -17.87 57.57 -5.53
N ALA A 145 -17.68 56.29 -5.22
CA ALA A 145 -16.62 55.85 -4.35
C ALA A 145 -15.67 54.93 -5.12
N TYR A 146 -14.40 55.05 -4.81
CA TYR A 146 -13.34 54.23 -5.36
C TYR A 146 -12.84 53.25 -4.32
N ILE A 147 -12.35 52.11 -4.81
CA ILE A 147 -11.60 51.11 -4.04
C ILE A 147 -10.32 50.81 -4.79
N GLY A 148 -9.19 50.72 -4.08
CA GLY A 148 -7.92 50.40 -4.73
C GLY A 148 -6.85 49.86 -3.78
N ASP A 149 -5.82 49.24 -4.36
CA ASP A 149 -4.68 48.71 -3.63
C ASP A 149 -3.48 49.68 -3.62
N GLU A 150 -3.14 50.21 -2.44
CA GLU A 150 -2.01 51.13 -2.21
C GLU A 150 -2.04 52.45 -3.03
N ASN A 151 -1.23 53.44 -2.65
CA ASN A 151 -1.38 54.82 -3.11
C ASN A 151 -1.08 54.99 -4.61
N ASN A 152 -2.11 55.37 -5.38
CA ASN A 152 -2.09 56.03 -6.69
C ASN A 152 -1.41 55.32 -7.87
N ILE A 153 -0.82 54.13 -7.71
CA ILE A 153 -0.21 53.31 -8.80
C ILE A 153 -0.43 51.80 -8.58
N GLY A 154 -1.50 51.45 -7.86
CA GLY A 154 -1.88 50.07 -7.52
C GLY A 154 -2.17 49.17 -8.72
N ARG A 155 -2.06 47.85 -8.53
CA ARG A 155 -2.42 46.83 -9.54
C ARG A 155 -3.94 46.74 -9.75
N TYR A 156 -4.72 47.24 -8.79
CA TYR A 156 -6.17 47.21 -8.75
C TYR A 156 -6.74 48.57 -8.33
N MET A 157 -7.61 49.11 -9.18
CA MET A 157 -8.46 50.24 -8.85
C MET A 157 -9.82 50.01 -9.52
N SER A 158 -10.88 50.24 -8.77
CA SER A 158 -12.25 50.13 -9.23
C SER A 158 -13.08 51.25 -8.60
N GLY A 159 -14.32 51.40 -9.05
CA GLY A 159 -15.25 52.37 -8.51
C GLY A 159 -16.68 51.91 -8.67
N CYS A 160 -17.55 52.45 -7.82
CA CYS A 160 -18.98 52.26 -7.91
C CYS A 160 -19.69 53.60 -7.84
N VAL A 161 -20.57 53.82 -8.81
CA VAL A 161 -21.34 55.04 -8.96
C VAL A 161 -22.80 54.77 -8.61
N SER A 162 -23.37 55.57 -7.72
CA SER A 162 -24.78 55.50 -7.35
C SER A 162 -25.46 56.85 -7.56
N MET A 163 -26.40 56.89 -8.50
CA MET A 163 -27.09 58.10 -8.94
C MET A 163 -28.55 58.11 -8.50
N CYS A 164 -29.08 59.31 -8.29
CA CYS A 164 -30.51 59.54 -8.10
C CYS A 164 -30.86 60.88 -8.77
N ARG A 165 -31.98 60.97 -9.50
CA ARG A 165 -32.45 62.27 -9.97
C ARG A 165 -33.12 63.03 -8.82
N ARG A 166 -33.11 64.37 -8.89
CA ARG A 166 -33.88 65.24 -7.98
C ARG A 166 -35.36 64.83 -8.05
N GLY A 167 -35.89 64.22 -6.98
CA GLY A 167 -37.28 63.70 -6.90
C GLY A 167 -37.43 62.17 -7.03
N ASP A 168 -36.44 61.45 -7.57
CA ASP A 168 -36.49 60.00 -7.84
C ASP A 168 -36.04 59.12 -6.67
N VAL A 169 -35.74 59.73 -5.51
CA VAL A 169 -35.50 58.95 -4.30
C VAL A 169 -36.73 58.11 -3.90
N ARG A 170 -37.92 58.52 -4.35
CA ARG A 170 -39.17 57.76 -4.19
C ARG A 170 -39.32 56.58 -5.16
N THR A 171 -38.56 56.53 -6.25
CA THR A 171 -38.59 55.42 -7.23
C THR A 171 -37.55 54.34 -6.92
N LEU A 172 -36.79 54.50 -5.84
CA LEU A 172 -35.92 53.45 -5.32
C LEU A 172 -36.74 52.20 -5.04
N THR A 173 -36.26 51.07 -5.55
CA THR A 173 -36.89 49.77 -5.42
C THR A 173 -36.03 48.92 -4.50
N ASP A 174 -36.64 48.38 -3.45
CA ASP A 174 -35.97 47.46 -2.53
C ASP A 174 -35.42 46.24 -3.30
N GLY A 175 -34.28 45.71 -2.88
CA GLY A 175 -33.59 44.59 -3.50
C GLY A 175 -32.78 44.90 -4.76
N SER A 176 -32.95 46.09 -5.38
CA SER A 176 -32.23 46.46 -6.60
C SER A 176 -30.98 47.29 -6.31
N CYS A 177 -29.79 46.78 -6.63
CA CYS A 177 -28.52 47.48 -6.48
C CYS A 177 -27.76 47.52 -7.82
N SER A 178 -28.14 48.45 -8.71
CA SER A 178 -27.62 48.51 -10.09
C SER A 178 -27.29 49.94 -10.55
N GLY A 179 -26.76 50.76 -9.64
CA GLY A 179 -26.31 52.12 -9.90
C GLY A 179 -27.32 53.22 -9.55
N ILE A 180 -28.48 52.87 -8.98
CA ILE A 180 -29.50 53.82 -8.50
C ILE A 180 -29.73 53.60 -7.01
N GLY A 181 -29.31 54.54 -6.17
CA GLY A 181 -29.33 54.42 -4.70
C GLY A 181 -28.33 53.41 -4.11
N CYS A 182 -27.95 52.40 -4.88
CA CYS A 182 -26.94 51.40 -4.54
C CYS A 182 -26.17 50.94 -5.78
N CYS A 183 -24.89 50.69 -5.63
CA CYS A 183 -24.01 50.10 -6.63
C CYS A 183 -23.13 49.02 -6.00
N GLN A 184 -22.91 47.92 -6.72
CA GLN A 184 -21.97 46.86 -6.34
C GLN A 184 -20.96 46.60 -7.45
N THR A 185 -19.71 46.34 -7.07
CA THR A 185 -18.64 45.91 -7.99
C THR A 185 -17.79 44.82 -7.35
N ALA A 186 -17.30 43.90 -8.17
CA ALA A 186 -16.47 42.79 -7.73
C ALA A 186 -15.04 43.24 -7.41
N ILE A 187 -14.34 42.44 -6.60
CA ILE A 187 -12.91 42.61 -6.33
C ILE A 187 -12.10 41.49 -7.03
N PRO A 188 -10.79 41.68 -7.28
CA PRO A 188 -9.95 40.64 -7.85
C PRO A 188 -9.50 39.62 -6.80
N LYS A 189 -9.11 38.44 -7.26
CA LYS A 189 -8.39 37.46 -6.45
C LYS A 189 -7.06 38.02 -5.92
N GLY A 190 -6.67 37.57 -4.74
CA GLY A 190 -5.39 37.89 -4.11
C GLY A 190 -5.34 39.23 -3.40
N LEU A 191 -6.46 39.97 -3.32
CA LEU A 191 -6.49 41.27 -2.66
C LEU A 191 -6.27 41.12 -1.15
N GLN A 192 -5.21 41.75 -0.62
CA GLN A 192 -4.87 41.76 0.82
C GLN A 192 -4.90 43.15 1.44
N TYR A 193 -4.93 44.18 0.60
CA TYR A 193 -5.02 45.57 1.02
C TYR A 193 -6.08 46.26 0.19
N TYR A 194 -6.90 47.08 0.82
CA TYR A 194 -7.69 48.07 0.10
C TYR A 194 -7.84 49.35 0.93
N GLN A 195 -8.09 50.44 0.22
CA GLN A 195 -8.57 51.69 0.78
C GLN A 195 -9.75 52.21 -0.03
N VAL A 196 -10.61 53.00 0.62
CA VAL A 196 -11.79 53.59 0.01
C VAL A 196 -11.72 55.11 0.11
N TRP A 197 -12.09 55.79 -0.97
CA TRP A 197 -12.25 57.25 -0.98
C TRP A 197 -13.41 57.65 -1.89
N PHE A 198 -13.95 58.84 -1.68
CA PHE A 198 -15.07 59.39 -2.45
C PHE A 198 -14.59 60.45 -3.43
N ASP A 199 -15.30 60.58 -4.55
CA ASP A 199 -15.09 61.67 -5.51
C ASP A 199 -15.78 62.94 -5.03
N GLU A 200 -15.03 64.03 -4.86
CA GLU A 200 -15.55 65.31 -4.34
C GLU A 200 -16.57 65.98 -5.29
N GLY A 201 -16.53 65.65 -6.58
CA GLY A 201 -17.50 66.14 -7.56
C GLY A 201 -18.91 65.56 -7.34
N PHE A 202 -19.00 64.43 -6.65
CA PHE A 202 -20.24 63.73 -6.33
C PHE A 202 -20.61 63.90 -4.85
N ASN A 203 -21.20 65.06 -4.53
CA ASN A 203 -21.63 65.39 -3.17
C ASN A 203 -23.15 65.55 -3.03
N THR A 204 -23.62 65.52 -1.78
CA THR A 204 -25.04 65.58 -1.40
C THR A 204 -25.49 66.96 -0.93
N SER A 205 -24.66 68.00 -1.05
CA SER A 205 -24.96 69.36 -0.56
C SER A 205 -26.28 69.95 -1.09
N GLU A 206 -26.69 69.56 -2.30
CA GLU A 206 -27.94 70.00 -2.93
C GLU A 206 -29.18 69.14 -2.58
N ILE A 207 -28.97 67.96 -1.98
CA ILE A 207 -30.00 66.94 -1.73
C ILE A 207 -29.99 66.41 -0.28
N TYR A 208 -29.27 67.07 0.64
CA TYR A 208 -29.03 66.60 2.00
C TYR A 208 -30.31 66.35 2.82
N ASN A 209 -31.42 67.05 2.50
CA ASN A 209 -32.73 66.83 3.13
C ASN A 209 -33.36 65.46 2.78
N THR A 210 -32.88 64.80 1.74
CA THR A 210 -33.43 63.53 1.23
C THR A 210 -32.40 62.41 1.26
N SER A 211 -31.12 62.71 1.05
CA SER A 211 -30.00 61.76 1.16
C SER A 211 -28.80 62.53 1.69
N ARG A 212 -28.57 62.47 3.00
CA ARG A 212 -27.50 63.24 3.67
C ARG A 212 -26.12 62.60 3.52
N CYS A 213 -26.05 61.28 3.65
CA CYS A 213 -24.83 60.52 3.73
C CYS A 213 -24.73 59.49 2.60
N SER A 214 -23.50 59.22 2.19
CA SER A 214 -23.13 58.09 1.35
C SER A 214 -22.20 57.18 2.12
N TYR A 215 -22.26 55.89 1.80
CA TYR A 215 -21.55 54.83 2.49
C TYR A 215 -20.85 53.93 1.49
N ALA A 216 -19.65 53.47 1.81
CA ALA A 216 -18.90 52.56 0.97
C ALA A 216 -18.11 51.56 1.82
N ALA A 217 -18.28 50.27 1.53
CA ALA A 217 -17.57 49.18 2.20
C ALA A 217 -17.55 47.94 1.30
N LEU A 218 -16.62 47.01 1.54
CA LEU A 218 -16.86 45.64 1.10
C LEU A 218 -17.91 45.02 2.02
N VAL A 219 -18.83 44.23 1.48
CA VAL A 219 -19.89 43.62 2.27
C VAL A 219 -20.05 42.17 1.83
N GLU A 220 -20.27 41.26 2.78
CA GLU A 220 -20.66 39.88 2.49
C GLU A 220 -21.95 39.89 1.67
N ALA A 221 -21.86 39.47 0.40
CA ALA A 221 -22.93 39.62 -0.57
C ALA A 221 -24.20 38.86 -0.16
N SER A 222 -24.05 37.72 0.53
CA SER A 222 -25.17 36.89 1.01
C SER A 222 -25.96 37.54 2.17
N LYS A 223 -25.40 38.56 2.82
CA LYS A 223 -26.00 39.28 3.98
C LYS A 223 -26.47 40.68 3.64
N PHE A 224 -26.33 41.09 2.38
CA PHE A 224 -26.75 42.40 1.92
C PHE A 224 -27.97 42.29 1.03
N THR A 225 -29.01 43.04 1.37
CA THR A 225 -30.15 43.30 0.48
C THR A 225 -30.45 44.77 0.59
N PHE A 226 -30.43 45.46 -0.54
CA PHE A 226 -30.66 46.90 -0.56
C PHE A 226 -32.08 47.22 -0.08
N SER A 227 -32.19 48.19 0.83
CA SER A 227 -33.45 48.85 1.17
C SER A 227 -33.36 50.30 0.73
N LYS A 228 -34.45 50.86 0.19
CA LYS A 228 -34.52 52.28 -0.17
C LYS A 228 -34.14 53.19 1.01
N SER A 229 -34.45 52.80 2.24
CA SER A 229 -34.14 53.58 3.42
C SER A 229 -32.64 53.78 3.61
N TYR A 230 -31.82 52.80 3.19
CA TYR A 230 -30.37 52.86 3.26
C TYR A 230 -29.76 54.04 2.49
N ALA A 231 -30.39 54.48 1.41
CA ALA A 231 -29.94 55.63 0.62
C ALA A 231 -30.56 56.97 1.07
N THR A 232 -31.49 56.96 2.04
CA THR A 232 -32.30 58.14 2.40
C THR A 232 -32.25 58.53 3.87
N SER A 233 -31.79 57.61 4.72
CA SER A 233 -31.61 57.81 6.16
C SER A 233 -30.27 57.22 6.60
N SER A 234 -29.99 57.28 7.91
CA SER A 234 -28.84 56.62 8.52
C SER A 234 -29.02 55.10 8.69
N GLU A 235 -30.15 54.53 8.24
CA GLU A 235 -30.52 53.15 8.56
C GLU A 235 -29.48 52.12 8.12
N PHE A 236 -28.75 52.36 7.02
CA PHE A 236 -27.66 51.48 6.63
C PHE A 236 -26.53 51.46 7.67
N TYR A 237 -26.10 52.63 8.13
CA TYR A 237 -25.11 52.75 9.19
C TYR A 237 -25.62 52.13 10.49
N ASP A 238 -26.86 52.43 10.87
CA ASP A 238 -27.47 51.98 12.12
C ASP A 238 -27.67 50.45 12.16
N THR A 239 -28.07 49.85 11.04
CA THR A 239 -28.30 48.40 10.91
C THR A 239 -27.03 47.60 11.18
N TYR A 240 -25.89 48.09 10.73
CA TYR A 240 -24.59 47.43 10.90
C TYR A 240 -23.73 48.05 12.01
N SER A 241 -24.24 49.08 12.70
CA SER A 241 -23.47 49.91 13.64
C SER A 241 -22.16 50.44 13.03
N GLY A 242 -22.19 50.85 11.76
CA GLY A 242 -21.00 51.26 11.01
C GLY A 242 -20.07 50.12 10.62
N GLN A 243 -20.38 48.87 10.97
CA GLN A 243 -19.47 47.73 10.86
C GLN A 243 -20.08 46.50 10.18
N PRO A 244 -20.30 46.55 8.84
CA PRO A 244 -20.85 45.41 8.10
C PRO A 244 -19.92 44.19 8.14
N PRO A 245 -20.48 42.98 8.02
CA PRO A 245 -19.68 41.76 7.94
C PRO A 245 -19.01 41.60 6.57
N LEU A 246 -17.83 41.00 6.58
CA LEU A 246 -17.03 40.61 5.42
C LEU A 246 -16.43 39.23 5.63
N ILE A 247 -16.20 38.52 4.53
CA ILE A 247 -15.50 37.24 4.52
C ILE A 247 -14.05 37.41 4.07
N VAL A 248 -13.12 36.77 4.76
CA VAL A 248 -11.73 36.60 4.29
C VAL A 248 -11.46 35.12 4.07
N ASP A 249 -10.77 34.80 2.98
CA ASP A 249 -10.10 33.50 2.84
C ASP A 249 -8.83 33.52 3.68
N TRP A 250 -8.45 32.37 4.21
CA TRP A 250 -7.15 32.16 4.84
C TRP A 250 -6.48 30.90 4.28
N ALA A 251 -5.15 30.92 4.24
CA ALA A 251 -4.36 29.79 3.74
C ALA A 251 -3.07 29.63 4.54
N ILE A 252 -2.58 28.40 4.63
CA ILE A 252 -1.29 28.09 5.24
C ILE A 252 -0.17 28.33 4.24
N GLY A 253 0.82 29.11 4.68
CA GLY A 253 2.04 29.37 3.92
C GLY A 253 1.79 30.05 2.57
N ASN A 254 2.84 30.07 1.74
CA ASN A 254 2.83 30.69 0.41
C ASN A 254 3.10 29.69 -0.73
N GLY A 255 3.22 28.40 -0.42
CA GLY A 255 3.51 27.35 -1.40
C GLY A 255 2.26 26.56 -1.80
N THR A 256 2.40 25.75 -2.84
CA THR A 256 1.37 24.76 -3.21
C THR A 256 1.40 23.54 -2.27
N CYS A 257 0.37 22.70 -2.32
CA CYS A 257 0.33 21.42 -1.62
C CYS A 257 1.53 20.53 -1.96
N ASP A 258 1.94 20.47 -3.24
CA ASP A 258 3.07 19.64 -3.67
C ASP A 258 4.38 20.14 -3.07
N GLU A 259 4.58 21.46 -3.05
CA GLU A 259 5.73 22.09 -2.40
C GLU A 259 5.73 21.88 -0.88
N ALA A 260 4.55 21.96 -0.25
CA ALA A 260 4.40 21.80 1.19
C ALA A 260 4.65 20.35 1.64
N ARG A 261 4.19 19.35 0.87
CA ARG A 261 4.45 17.92 1.14
C ARG A 261 5.94 17.57 1.10
N ASN A 262 6.71 18.28 0.29
CA ASN A 262 8.16 18.11 0.21
C ASN A 262 8.92 18.75 1.40
N LYS A 263 8.22 19.44 2.31
CA LYS A 263 8.78 20.10 3.50
C LYS A 263 8.07 19.62 4.77
N PRO A 264 8.32 18.38 5.22
CA PRO A 264 7.57 17.75 6.32
C PRO A 264 7.59 18.54 7.63
N GLU A 265 8.66 19.32 7.89
CA GLU A 265 8.79 20.16 9.09
C GLU A 265 7.77 21.31 9.15
N SER A 266 7.32 21.83 7.99
CA SER A 266 6.36 22.94 7.92
C SER A 266 5.02 22.55 7.30
N TYR A 267 4.81 21.25 7.05
CA TYR A 267 3.56 20.74 6.52
C TYR A 267 2.48 20.70 7.60
N ALA A 268 1.37 21.41 7.37
CA ALA A 268 0.36 21.64 8.39
C ALA A 268 -0.77 20.59 8.43
N CYS A 269 -0.96 19.80 7.36
CA CYS A 269 -1.99 18.75 7.33
C CYS A 269 -1.47 17.49 8.02
N VAL A 270 -1.39 17.53 9.35
CA VAL A 270 -0.72 16.51 10.16
C VAL A 270 -1.62 15.32 10.53
N SER A 271 -2.94 15.43 10.34
CA SER A 271 -3.85 14.30 10.60
C SER A 271 -3.73 13.23 9.52
N SER A 272 -3.69 11.96 9.93
CA SER A 272 -3.56 10.80 9.03
C SER A 272 -4.70 10.66 8.02
N SER A 273 -5.90 11.12 8.38
CA SER A 273 -7.10 11.14 7.52
C SER A 273 -7.41 12.55 7.04
N SER A 274 -6.38 13.28 6.59
CA SER A 274 -6.52 14.61 6.00
C SER A 274 -5.90 14.70 4.61
N GLU A 275 -6.39 15.64 3.83
CA GLU A 275 -5.95 15.94 2.48
C GLU A 275 -5.68 17.45 2.34
N CYS A 276 -4.70 17.79 1.51
CA CYS A 276 -4.27 19.15 1.24
C CYS A 276 -4.95 19.68 -0.03
N PHE A 277 -5.45 20.90 0.02
CA PHE A 277 -6.08 21.62 -1.09
C PHE A 277 -5.40 22.98 -1.29
N ASN A 278 -5.00 23.29 -2.53
CA ASN A 278 -4.45 24.61 -2.84
C ASN A 278 -5.52 25.69 -2.62
N SER A 279 -5.10 26.89 -2.18
CA SER A 279 -6.00 28.03 -2.04
C SER A 279 -6.50 28.49 -3.42
N ASP A 280 -7.81 28.66 -3.56
CA ASP A 280 -8.42 29.18 -4.80
C ASP A 280 -8.21 30.69 -4.96
N ASN A 281 -7.91 31.39 -3.85
CA ASN A 281 -7.72 32.83 -3.78
C ASN A 281 -6.25 33.17 -3.46
N GLY A 282 -5.33 32.78 -4.34
CA GLY A 282 -3.90 33.10 -4.24
C GLY A 282 -3.03 31.94 -3.77
N GLN A 283 -1.85 32.26 -3.22
CA GLN A 283 -0.87 31.25 -2.79
C GLN A 283 -1.18 30.64 -1.41
N GLY A 284 -0.70 29.43 -1.16
CA GLY A 284 -0.92 28.69 0.08
C GLY A 284 -1.92 27.55 -0.09
N TYR A 285 -2.20 26.84 1.01
CA TYR A 285 -3.09 25.69 1.01
C TYR A 285 -3.93 25.60 2.29
N ILE A 286 -5.03 24.85 2.22
CA ILE A 286 -5.83 24.46 3.38
C ILE A 286 -5.81 22.94 3.52
N CYS A 287 -6.18 22.45 4.70
CA CYS A 287 -6.26 21.04 5.01
C CYS A 287 -7.72 20.72 5.33
N ASN A 288 -8.23 19.63 4.75
CA ASN A 288 -9.55 19.11 5.09
C ASN A 288 -9.45 17.64 5.47
N CYS A 289 -10.36 17.18 6.33
CA CYS A 289 -10.48 15.75 6.58
C CYS A 289 -10.94 15.05 5.30
N THR A 290 -10.44 13.84 5.08
CA THR A 290 -10.88 13.00 3.96
C THR A 290 -12.37 12.66 4.10
N LYS A 291 -13.00 12.28 2.99
CA LYS A 291 -14.42 11.91 2.99
C LYS A 291 -14.70 10.80 4.01
N GLY A 292 -15.75 10.99 4.82
CA GLY A 292 -16.10 10.08 5.93
C GLY A 292 -15.47 10.44 7.27
N PHE A 293 -14.62 11.48 7.31
CA PHE A 293 -13.98 11.97 8.53
C PHE A 293 -14.37 13.43 8.81
N GLN A 294 -14.43 13.79 10.09
CA GLN A 294 -14.70 15.14 10.56
C GLN A 294 -13.78 15.52 11.73
N GLY A 295 -13.54 16.81 11.93
CA GLY A 295 -12.73 17.31 13.02
C GLY A 295 -11.68 18.30 12.52
N ASN A 296 -10.48 18.24 13.10
CA ASN A 296 -9.42 19.21 12.84
C ASN A 296 -8.22 18.55 12.12
N PRO A 297 -8.01 18.81 10.82
CA PRO A 297 -6.92 18.20 10.05
C PRO A 297 -5.53 18.72 10.42
N TYR A 298 -5.46 19.84 11.15
CA TYR A 298 -4.23 20.46 11.63
C TYR A 298 -3.73 19.89 12.96
N LEU A 299 -4.43 18.90 13.52
CA LEU A 299 -4.04 18.20 14.75
C LEU A 299 -3.74 16.73 14.43
N VAL A 300 -2.73 16.17 15.11
CA VAL A 300 -2.44 14.74 15.04
C VAL A 300 -3.70 13.98 15.50
N ASP A 301 -4.16 13.03 14.69
CA ASP A 301 -5.42 12.29 14.87
C ASP A 301 -6.67 13.17 15.08
N GLY A 302 -6.63 14.41 14.58
CA GLY A 302 -7.73 15.35 14.72
C GLY A 302 -8.92 15.10 13.79
N CYS A 303 -8.71 14.42 12.66
CA CYS A 303 -9.79 13.90 11.81
C CYS A 303 -10.28 12.56 12.34
N LYS A 304 -11.52 12.53 12.82
CA LYS A 304 -12.18 11.37 13.40
C LYS A 304 -13.24 10.84 12.45
N ASP A 305 -13.35 9.52 12.42
CA ASP A 305 -14.39 8.82 11.67
C ASP A 305 -15.79 9.33 12.06
N VAL A 306 -16.61 9.61 11.06
CA VAL A 306 -18.01 10.00 11.26
C VAL A 306 -18.81 8.73 11.46
N ASP A 307 -19.48 8.58 12.60
CA ASP A 307 -20.43 7.49 12.78
C ASP A 307 -21.75 7.83 12.08
N GLU A 308 -21.88 7.48 10.79
CA GLU A 308 -23.12 7.75 10.04
C GLU A 308 -24.30 6.93 10.53
N CYS A 309 -24.06 5.90 11.35
CA CYS A 309 -25.10 5.05 11.92
C CYS A 309 -25.68 5.60 13.23
N ASN A 310 -25.15 6.72 13.74
CA ASN A 310 -25.67 7.35 14.95
C ASN A 310 -27.07 7.93 14.72
N ASN A 311 -28.04 7.54 15.56
CA ASN A 311 -29.45 7.93 15.45
C ASN A 311 -29.73 9.44 15.65
N ASN A 312 -28.73 10.22 16.08
CA ASN A 312 -28.85 11.67 16.30
C ASN A 312 -28.59 12.51 15.03
N LEU A 313 -28.30 11.89 13.88
CA LEU A 313 -28.18 12.59 12.61
C LEU A 313 -29.56 12.92 12.02
N GLU A 314 -29.70 14.10 11.38
CA GLU A 314 -30.95 14.54 10.73
C GLU A 314 -31.47 13.54 9.68
N LYS A 315 -30.60 12.69 9.14
CA LYS A 315 -30.94 11.67 8.15
C LYS A 315 -30.21 10.35 8.44
N TYR A 316 -30.96 9.33 8.85
CA TYR A 316 -30.43 7.97 8.97
C TYR A 316 -30.11 7.42 7.57
N PRO A 317 -28.92 6.84 7.33
CA PRO A 317 -28.45 6.60 5.97
C PRO A 317 -29.02 5.33 5.31
N CYS A 318 -29.50 4.37 6.11
CA CYS A 318 -30.12 3.15 5.60
C CYS A 318 -31.65 3.28 5.55
N SER A 319 -32.29 2.69 4.54
CA SER A 319 -33.75 2.70 4.44
C SER A 319 -34.43 1.83 5.51
N VAL A 320 -33.72 0.81 6.02
CA VAL A 320 -34.18 -0.02 7.13
C VAL A 320 -33.48 0.43 8.42
N LYS A 321 -34.23 0.71 9.49
CA LYS A 321 -33.63 1.08 10.78
C LYS A 321 -32.91 -0.11 11.41
N GLY A 322 -31.74 0.13 12.01
CA GLY A 322 -30.96 -0.89 12.70
C GLY A 322 -30.10 -1.78 11.79
N THR A 323 -30.07 -1.51 10.48
CA THR A 323 -29.21 -2.22 9.51
C THR A 323 -27.89 -1.49 9.22
N CYS A 324 -27.72 -0.28 9.75
CA CYS A 324 -26.50 0.47 9.56
C CYS A 324 -25.38 -0.09 10.43
N LYS A 325 -24.25 -0.39 9.80
CA LYS A 325 -22.99 -0.76 10.44
C LYS A 325 -21.94 0.27 10.06
N ASN A 326 -21.42 0.99 11.05
CA ASN A 326 -20.38 1.97 10.82
C ASN A 326 -19.07 1.27 10.43
N THR A 327 -18.33 1.88 9.52
CA THR A 327 -17.03 1.41 9.03
C THR A 327 -16.06 2.59 9.02
N GLN A 328 -14.76 2.33 9.02
CA GLN A 328 -13.80 3.44 8.95
C GLN A 328 -13.91 4.14 7.58
N GLY A 329 -14.26 5.43 7.58
CA GLY A 329 -14.47 6.29 6.43
C GLY A 329 -15.87 6.18 5.77
N GLY A 330 -16.83 5.50 6.41
CA GLY A 330 -18.20 5.40 5.87
C GLY A 330 -19.06 4.34 6.56
N PHE A 331 -20.12 3.88 5.91
CA PHE A 331 -21.05 2.92 6.51
C PHE A 331 -21.53 1.83 5.53
N GLN A 332 -22.00 0.73 6.10
CA GLN A 332 -22.63 -0.36 5.37
C GLN A 332 -24.05 -0.60 5.87
N CYS A 333 -25.00 -0.72 4.95
CA CYS A 333 -26.36 -1.15 5.26
C CYS A 333 -26.48 -2.66 5.02
N ILE A 334 -26.63 -3.43 6.11
CA ILE A 334 -26.66 -4.90 6.09
C ILE A 334 -28.00 -5.37 6.65
N CYS A 335 -28.74 -6.18 5.89
CA CYS A 335 -30.02 -6.72 6.37
C CYS A 335 -29.81 -7.56 7.64
N PRO A 336 -30.81 -7.59 8.56
CA PRO A 336 -30.70 -8.38 9.78
C PRO A 336 -30.52 -9.88 9.49
N PRO A 337 -30.03 -10.68 10.45
CA PRO A 337 -29.95 -12.12 10.29
C PRO A 337 -31.29 -12.72 9.85
N HIS A 338 -31.27 -13.63 8.88
CA HIS A 338 -32.47 -14.23 8.26
C HIS A 338 -33.29 -13.29 7.36
N TYR A 339 -32.70 -12.18 6.91
CA TYR A 339 -33.27 -11.34 5.86
C TYR A 339 -32.26 -11.22 4.71
N GLN A 340 -32.74 -11.31 3.47
CA GLN A 340 -31.95 -11.07 2.26
C GLN A 340 -32.49 -9.88 1.49
N GLY A 341 -31.63 -9.23 0.69
CA GLY A 341 -31.98 -8.07 -0.11
C GLY A 341 -31.03 -6.90 0.12
N ASN A 342 -31.50 -5.68 -0.16
CA ASN A 342 -30.68 -4.48 -0.11
C ASN A 342 -31.23 -3.48 0.93
N ALA A 343 -30.52 -3.36 2.05
CA ALA A 343 -30.87 -2.45 3.15
C ALA A 343 -30.74 -0.96 2.80
N TYR A 344 -30.01 -0.61 1.73
CA TYR A 344 -29.96 0.76 1.21
C TYR A 344 -31.30 1.15 0.56
N THR A 345 -31.97 0.22 -0.12
CA THR A 345 -33.23 0.48 -0.84
C THR A 345 -34.49 0.04 -0.09
N GLY A 346 -34.33 -0.56 1.09
CA GLY A 346 -35.47 -0.98 1.93
C GLY A 346 -36.01 -2.37 1.59
N THR A 347 -35.28 -3.17 0.81
CA THR A 347 -35.73 -4.46 0.28
C THR A 347 -35.30 -5.66 1.15
N CYS A 348 -35.11 -5.47 2.46
CA CYS A 348 -34.79 -6.58 3.35
C CYS A 348 -36.02 -7.47 3.54
N GLU A 349 -36.09 -8.55 2.77
CA GLU A 349 -37.16 -9.53 2.82
C GLU A 349 -36.73 -10.71 3.68
N LYS A 350 -37.67 -11.24 4.47
CA LYS A 350 -37.42 -12.38 5.33
C LYS A 350 -37.01 -13.55 4.45
N ASP A 351 -35.80 -14.05 4.68
CA ASP A 351 -35.25 -15.16 3.95
C ASP A 351 -36.15 -16.39 4.22
N GLN A 352 -36.89 -16.82 3.21
CA GLN A 352 -37.65 -18.06 3.23
C GLN A 352 -36.75 -19.28 2.96
N SER A 353 -35.43 -19.08 2.84
CA SER A 353 -34.51 -20.20 2.97
C SER A 353 -34.73 -20.84 4.34
N ILE A 354 -35.26 -22.06 4.27
CA ILE A 354 -35.49 -22.95 5.40
C ILE A 354 -34.25 -22.88 6.28
N PRO A 355 -34.36 -22.68 7.61
CA PRO A 355 -33.22 -22.93 8.48
C PRO A 355 -32.94 -24.43 8.36
N LEU A 356 -32.02 -24.77 7.47
CA LEU A 356 -31.39 -26.07 7.49
C LEU A 356 -30.63 -26.07 8.81
N LYS A 357 -31.28 -26.50 9.89
CA LYS A 357 -30.60 -27.13 11.00
C LYS A 357 -29.83 -28.27 10.36
N VAL A 358 -28.60 -28.00 9.93
CA VAL A 358 -27.63 -29.03 9.60
C VAL A 358 -27.25 -29.63 10.94
N THR A 359 -28.11 -30.51 11.41
CA THR A 359 -27.73 -31.56 12.34
C THR A 359 -27.82 -32.85 11.54
N ILE A 360 -26.91 -33.00 10.57
CA ILE A 360 -26.64 -34.25 9.86
C ILE A 360 -25.13 -34.48 9.99
N PRO A 361 -24.70 -35.69 10.38
CA PRO A 361 -23.57 -35.88 11.26
C PRO A 361 -22.25 -35.71 10.52
N ILE A 362 -21.37 -34.88 11.07
CA ILE A 362 -19.98 -34.69 10.62
C ILE A 362 -19.24 -36.04 10.50
N GLY A 363 -19.69 -37.08 11.21
CA GLY A 363 -19.15 -38.43 11.13
C GLY A 363 -19.28 -39.12 9.77
N ILE A 364 -20.41 -39.01 9.07
CA ILE A 364 -20.60 -39.77 7.81
C ILE A 364 -19.78 -39.16 6.68
N PHE A 365 -19.75 -37.83 6.58
CA PHE A 365 -18.97 -37.14 5.56
C PHE A 365 -17.46 -37.33 5.80
N ALA A 366 -17.01 -37.26 7.06
CA ALA A 366 -15.60 -37.54 7.41
C ALA A 366 -15.19 -38.97 7.06
N CYS A 367 -16.03 -39.98 7.34
CA CYS A 367 -15.74 -41.38 7.01
C CYS A 367 -15.70 -41.64 5.49
N VAL A 368 -16.58 -41.03 4.71
CA VAL A 368 -16.56 -41.17 3.24
C VAL A 368 -15.32 -40.49 2.64
N LEU A 369 -14.94 -39.32 3.16
CA LEU A 369 -13.75 -38.59 2.70
C LEU A 369 -12.46 -39.32 3.07
N LEU A 370 -12.36 -39.89 4.27
CA LEU A 370 -11.25 -40.76 4.68
C LEU A 370 -11.18 -42.04 3.85
N GLY A 371 -12.33 -42.66 3.54
CA GLY A 371 -12.40 -43.83 2.66
C GLY A 371 -11.90 -43.53 1.25
N LEU A 372 -12.30 -42.38 0.68
CA LEU A 372 -11.84 -41.94 -0.65
C LEU A 372 -10.34 -41.64 -0.66
N LEU A 373 -9.81 -40.97 0.37
CA LEU A 373 -8.37 -40.68 0.47
C LEU A 373 -7.52 -41.95 0.60
N LEU A 374 -7.98 -42.94 1.38
CA LEU A 374 -7.30 -44.24 1.50
C LEU A 374 -7.37 -45.05 0.20
N TYR A 375 -8.51 -45.01 -0.52
CA TYR A 375 -8.66 -45.67 -1.81
C TYR A 375 -7.72 -45.07 -2.87
N LEU A 376 -7.72 -43.74 -3.01
CA LEU A 376 -6.84 -43.03 -3.95
C LEU A 376 -5.35 -43.20 -3.59
N GLY A 377 -5.01 -43.19 -2.30
CA GLY A 377 -3.65 -43.45 -1.83
C GLY A 377 -3.16 -44.86 -2.17
N LYS A 378 -4.03 -45.88 -2.05
CA LYS A 378 -3.71 -47.27 -2.39
C LYS A 378 -3.49 -47.45 -3.90
N GLU A 379 -4.35 -46.88 -4.73
CA GLU A 379 -4.21 -46.89 -6.20
C GLU A 379 -2.91 -46.20 -6.64
N TRP A 380 -2.57 -45.05 -6.05
CA TRP A 380 -1.33 -44.34 -6.37
C TRP A 380 -0.06 -45.14 -6.02
N ILE A 381 -0.06 -45.82 -4.86
CA ILE A 381 1.07 -46.69 -4.44
C ILE A 381 1.20 -47.89 -5.40
N GLN A 382 0.09 -48.52 -5.78
CA GLN A 382 0.11 -49.65 -6.71
C GLN A 382 0.63 -49.22 -8.09
N HIS A 383 0.16 -48.09 -8.61
CA HIS A 383 0.59 -47.54 -9.89
C HIS A 383 2.08 -47.16 -9.89
N LYS A 384 2.57 -46.50 -8.83
CA LYS A 384 4.00 -46.15 -8.70
C LYS A 384 4.89 -47.40 -8.63
N ARG A 385 4.45 -48.45 -7.94
CA ARG A 385 5.17 -49.74 -7.90
C ARG A 385 5.23 -50.41 -9.28
N GLN A 386 4.16 -50.33 -10.08
CA GLN A 386 4.14 -50.88 -11.42
C GLN A 386 5.13 -50.17 -12.36
N ILE A 387 5.22 -48.84 -12.32
CA ILE A 387 6.15 -48.07 -13.16
C ILE A 387 7.61 -48.45 -12.86
N ILE A 388 8.00 -48.48 -11.59
CA ILE A 388 9.38 -48.84 -11.19
C ILE A 388 9.72 -50.27 -11.64
N ARG A 389 8.77 -51.20 -11.50
CA ARG A 389 8.95 -52.59 -11.96
C ARG A 389 9.16 -52.67 -13.47
N GLN A 390 8.43 -51.88 -14.25
CA GLN A 390 8.61 -51.83 -15.71
C GLN A 390 9.98 -51.28 -16.10
N GLU A 391 10.46 -50.24 -15.42
CA GLU A 391 11.77 -49.65 -15.70
C GLU A 391 12.92 -50.63 -15.40
N TYR A 392 12.82 -51.39 -14.30
CA TYR A 392 13.78 -52.43 -13.95
C TYR A 392 13.84 -53.57 -14.99
N ILE A 393 12.68 -54.07 -15.43
CA ILE A 393 12.59 -55.13 -16.46
C ILE A 393 13.14 -54.63 -17.80
N ARG A 394 12.83 -53.39 -18.20
CA ARG A 394 13.35 -52.79 -19.44
C ARG A 394 14.87 -52.70 -19.42
N LYS A 395 15.47 -52.19 -18.34
CA LYS A 395 16.94 -52.05 -18.24
C LYS A 395 17.66 -53.41 -18.27
N THR A 396 17.09 -54.42 -17.61
CA THR A 396 17.69 -55.77 -17.59
C THR A 396 17.62 -56.46 -18.95
N ASP A 397 16.51 -56.30 -19.68
CA ASP A 397 16.37 -56.81 -21.06
C ASP A 397 17.31 -56.09 -22.03
N GLU A 398 17.45 -54.76 -21.91
CA GLU A 398 18.40 -53.97 -22.69
C GLU A 398 19.85 -54.46 -22.51
N CYS A 399 20.29 -54.70 -21.27
CA CYS A 399 21.62 -55.27 -21.02
C CYS A 399 21.78 -56.67 -21.64
N PHE A 400 20.74 -57.52 -21.53
CA PHE A 400 20.77 -58.86 -22.11
C PHE A 400 20.95 -58.82 -23.63
N GLN A 401 20.20 -57.95 -24.33
CA GLN A 401 20.32 -57.76 -25.77
C GLN A 401 21.69 -57.17 -26.16
N GLN A 402 22.13 -56.11 -25.49
CA GLN A 402 23.39 -55.42 -25.79
C GLN A 402 24.62 -56.31 -25.59
N ASN A 403 24.59 -57.19 -24.60
CA ASN A 403 25.69 -58.10 -24.29
C ASN A 403 25.67 -59.38 -25.15
N GLY A 404 24.89 -59.41 -26.24
CA GLY A 404 24.86 -60.53 -27.19
C GLY A 404 23.99 -61.71 -26.77
N GLY A 405 23.04 -61.50 -25.85
CA GLY A 405 22.21 -62.57 -25.28
C GLY A 405 21.35 -63.32 -26.30
N GLN A 406 20.85 -62.64 -27.32
CA GLN A 406 20.10 -63.28 -28.41
C GLN A 406 20.97 -64.23 -29.23
N LEU A 407 22.18 -63.79 -29.59
CA LEU A 407 23.16 -64.59 -30.33
C LEU A 407 23.52 -65.86 -29.56
N LEU A 408 23.77 -65.72 -28.25
CA LEU A 408 24.08 -66.84 -27.37
C LEU A 408 22.90 -67.82 -27.24
N MET A 409 21.67 -67.32 -27.07
CA MET A 409 20.46 -68.15 -27.01
C MET A 409 20.23 -68.94 -28.30
N ASP A 410 20.38 -68.31 -29.46
CA ASP A 410 20.18 -68.96 -30.75
C ASP A 410 21.25 -70.04 -31.00
N MET A 411 22.50 -69.80 -30.55
CA MET A 411 23.57 -70.80 -30.59
C MET A 411 23.34 -71.96 -29.61
N MET A 412 22.91 -71.68 -28.38
CA MET A 412 22.63 -72.70 -27.37
C MET A 412 21.48 -73.63 -27.79
N LYS A 413 20.47 -73.12 -28.52
CA LYS A 413 19.38 -73.93 -29.09
C LYS A 413 19.88 -74.93 -30.13
N VAL A 414 20.89 -74.57 -30.93
CA VAL A 414 21.46 -75.43 -31.97
C VAL A 414 22.33 -76.54 -31.37
N GLU A 415 23.07 -76.25 -30.30
CA GLU A 415 24.14 -77.14 -29.82
C GLU A 415 23.76 -78.12 -28.70
N SER A 416 22.54 -78.08 -28.14
CA SER A 416 22.10 -79.00 -27.06
C SER A 416 23.13 -79.19 -25.93
N ASN A 417 23.94 -78.15 -25.65
CA ASN A 417 25.02 -78.22 -24.69
C ASN A 417 24.45 -78.16 -23.26
N LYS A 418 24.26 -79.33 -22.63
CA LYS A 418 23.62 -79.48 -21.31
C LYS A 418 24.45 -78.89 -20.14
N THR A 419 25.70 -78.48 -20.35
CA THR A 419 26.60 -78.07 -19.26
C THR A 419 26.73 -76.56 -19.07
N PHE A 420 26.32 -75.73 -20.04
CA PHE A 420 26.40 -74.27 -19.93
C PHE A 420 25.06 -73.66 -19.52
N LYS A 421 25.03 -72.90 -18.42
CA LYS A 421 23.80 -72.27 -17.89
C LYS A 421 23.81 -70.76 -18.06
N LEU A 422 22.70 -70.20 -18.53
CA LEU A 422 22.44 -68.76 -18.46
C LEU A 422 21.77 -68.44 -17.12
N TYR A 423 22.43 -67.66 -16.29
CA TYR A 423 21.94 -67.24 -14.97
C TYR A 423 21.22 -65.91 -15.07
N ASN A 424 20.10 -65.79 -14.36
CA ASN A 424 19.44 -64.50 -14.19
C ASN A 424 20.20 -63.64 -13.17
N ARG A 425 19.87 -62.35 -13.14
CA ARG A 425 20.49 -61.37 -12.25
C ARG A 425 20.33 -61.72 -10.78
N GLU A 426 19.13 -62.17 -10.40
CA GLU A 426 18.76 -62.50 -9.02
C GLU A 426 19.59 -63.69 -8.48
N GLU A 427 19.84 -64.71 -9.30
CA GLU A 427 20.68 -65.86 -8.97
C GLU A 427 22.13 -65.43 -8.69
N ILE A 428 22.69 -64.53 -9.50
CA ILE A 428 24.05 -64.02 -9.30
C ILE A 428 24.13 -63.10 -8.09
N GLU A 429 23.16 -62.21 -7.89
CA GLU A 429 23.10 -61.32 -6.72
C GLU A 429 22.95 -62.13 -5.43
N LEU A 430 22.13 -63.18 -5.42
CA LEU A 430 22.01 -64.09 -4.28
C LEU A 430 23.31 -64.86 -4.03
N ALA A 431 23.93 -65.40 -5.09
CA ALA A 431 25.15 -66.18 -4.98
C ALA A 431 26.35 -65.40 -4.45
N THR A 432 26.40 -64.10 -4.74
CA THR A 432 27.48 -63.18 -4.36
C THR A 432 27.17 -62.33 -3.12
N ASN A 433 26.01 -62.55 -2.48
CA ASN A 433 25.50 -61.69 -1.41
C ASN A 433 25.49 -60.19 -1.81
N ASN A 434 24.91 -59.88 -2.96
CA ASN A 434 24.90 -58.56 -3.61
C ASN A 434 26.32 -58.02 -3.88
N PHE A 435 27.22 -58.87 -4.37
CA PHE A 435 28.62 -58.53 -4.66
C PHE A 435 29.37 -57.97 -3.44
N ASP A 436 29.19 -58.59 -2.28
CA ASP A 436 29.89 -58.21 -1.05
C ASP A 436 31.41 -58.27 -1.27
N LYS A 437 32.10 -57.23 -0.83
CA LYS A 437 33.56 -57.11 -0.94
C LYS A 437 34.29 -58.20 -0.17
N SER A 438 33.67 -58.74 0.88
CA SER A 438 34.23 -59.86 1.65
C SER A 438 34.36 -61.15 0.83
N SER A 439 33.58 -61.29 -0.25
CA SER A 439 33.58 -62.45 -1.13
C SER A 439 34.56 -62.33 -2.30
N ILE A 440 35.37 -61.26 -2.39
CA ILE A 440 36.35 -61.10 -3.47
C ILE A 440 37.53 -62.06 -3.26
N ILE A 441 37.79 -62.90 -4.27
CA ILE A 441 38.93 -63.83 -4.29
C ILE A 441 40.03 -63.41 -5.27
N GLY A 442 39.77 -62.41 -6.13
CA GLY A 442 40.80 -61.84 -6.99
C GLY A 442 40.32 -60.58 -7.70
N GLU A 443 41.22 -59.61 -7.86
CA GLU A 443 40.94 -58.37 -8.61
C GLU A 443 42.12 -58.03 -9.52
N GLY A 444 41.84 -57.74 -10.78
CA GLY A 444 42.88 -57.40 -11.76
C GLY A 444 42.34 -56.64 -12.97
N GLY A 445 43.20 -56.44 -13.96
CA GLY A 445 42.88 -55.62 -15.15
C GLY A 445 41.74 -56.18 -16.02
N GLN A 446 41.45 -57.48 -15.92
CA GLN A 446 40.39 -58.12 -16.71
C GLN A 446 39.04 -58.22 -15.98
N GLY A 447 38.98 -57.86 -14.70
CA GLY A 447 37.75 -58.03 -13.92
C GLY A 447 37.98 -58.23 -12.42
N THR A 448 36.87 -58.36 -11.71
CA THR A 448 36.84 -58.74 -10.29
C THR A 448 36.17 -60.12 -10.17
N VAL A 449 36.74 -61.01 -9.36
CA VAL A 449 36.28 -62.37 -9.14
C VAL A 449 35.78 -62.52 -7.71
N TYR A 450 34.55 -62.97 -7.57
CA TYR A 450 33.88 -63.26 -6.31
C TYR A 450 33.74 -64.77 -6.14
N ILE A 451 33.88 -65.27 -4.92
CA ILE A 451 33.38 -66.61 -4.58
C ILE A 451 31.87 -66.55 -4.43
N GLY A 452 31.16 -67.49 -5.06
CA GLY A 452 29.70 -67.59 -4.99
C GLY A 452 29.24 -68.99 -4.59
N GLN A 453 28.01 -69.07 -4.12
CA GLN A 453 27.33 -70.31 -3.69
C GLN A 453 25.86 -70.29 -4.16
N ASN A 454 25.12 -71.37 -3.98
CA ASN A 454 23.68 -71.49 -4.29
C ASN A 454 23.31 -71.40 -5.79
N LEU A 455 24.24 -71.72 -6.70
CA LEU A 455 23.96 -71.79 -8.14
C LEU A 455 23.62 -73.21 -8.64
N ASP A 456 23.89 -74.22 -7.82
CA ASP A 456 23.50 -75.62 -8.02
C ASP A 456 22.83 -76.21 -6.76
N LEU A 457 22.20 -77.38 -6.90
CA LEU A 457 21.49 -78.05 -5.79
C LEU A 457 22.43 -78.59 -4.70
N GLU A 458 23.69 -78.80 -5.05
CA GLU A 458 24.72 -79.34 -4.16
C GLU A 458 25.46 -78.24 -3.38
N ASN A 459 25.17 -76.97 -3.71
CA ASN A 459 25.76 -75.77 -3.14
C ASN A 459 27.29 -75.71 -3.28
N ASN A 460 27.81 -76.15 -4.43
CA ASN A 460 29.24 -76.10 -4.71
C ASN A 460 29.72 -74.66 -4.87
N PRO A 461 30.92 -74.31 -4.35
CA PRO A 461 31.48 -72.99 -4.56
C PRO A 461 31.81 -72.78 -6.04
N VAL A 462 31.52 -71.57 -6.53
CA VAL A 462 31.82 -71.13 -7.88
C VAL A 462 32.66 -69.85 -7.85
N ALA A 463 33.38 -69.57 -8.94
CA ALA A 463 34.06 -68.31 -9.14
C ALA A 463 33.27 -67.43 -10.13
N ILE A 464 32.76 -66.30 -9.65
CA ILE A 464 31.92 -65.36 -10.41
C ILE A 464 32.76 -64.15 -10.79
N LYS A 465 33.10 -64.01 -12.07
CA LYS A 465 33.92 -62.93 -12.61
C LYS A 465 33.07 -61.86 -13.28
N ILE A 466 33.18 -60.63 -12.83
CA ILE A 466 32.63 -59.44 -13.49
C ILE A 466 33.71 -58.85 -14.41
N CYS A 467 33.44 -58.79 -15.71
CA CYS A 467 34.37 -58.23 -16.69
C CYS A 467 34.54 -56.71 -16.50
N LYS A 468 35.76 -56.18 -16.63
CA LYS A 468 36.07 -54.73 -16.65
C LYS A 468 36.43 -54.28 -18.07
N GLY A 469 36.16 -53.01 -18.40
CA GLY A 469 36.57 -52.41 -19.69
C GLY A 469 35.81 -52.96 -20.90
N PHE A 470 34.48 -53.09 -20.76
CA PHE A 470 33.58 -53.62 -21.79
C PHE A 470 32.90 -52.47 -22.54
N ASP A 471 33.41 -52.11 -23.72
CA ASP A 471 32.88 -51.07 -24.60
C ASP A 471 32.00 -51.65 -25.72
N GLU A 472 31.36 -50.79 -26.52
CA GLU A 472 30.46 -51.24 -27.61
C GLU A 472 31.17 -52.12 -28.65
N ASN A 473 32.46 -51.86 -28.93
CA ASN A 473 33.24 -52.63 -29.90
C ASN A 473 33.52 -54.06 -29.42
N ARG A 474 33.75 -54.27 -28.12
CA ARG A 474 34.01 -55.59 -27.53
C ARG A 474 32.76 -56.47 -27.35
N ARG A 475 31.56 -55.89 -27.35
CA ARG A 475 30.28 -56.63 -27.15
C ARG A 475 30.05 -57.73 -28.18
N MET A 476 30.38 -57.48 -29.45
CA MET A 476 30.14 -58.43 -30.54
C MET A 476 31.23 -59.52 -30.64
N GLU A 477 32.46 -59.22 -30.24
CA GLU A 477 33.55 -60.20 -30.13
C GLU A 477 33.34 -61.13 -28.93
N PHE A 478 32.85 -60.59 -27.82
CA PHE A 478 32.60 -61.33 -26.58
C PHE A 478 31.65 -62.52 -26.75
N GLY A 479 30.57 -62.40 -27.52
CA GLY A 479 29.65 -63.52 -27.77
C GLY A 479 30.33 -64.71 -28.47
N LYS A 480 31.27 -64.43 -29.39
CA LYS A 480 32.06 -65.46 -30.09
C LYS A 480 33.13 -66.06 -29.19
N GLU A 481 33.81 -65.25 -28.38
CA GLU A 481 34.78 -65.73 -27.38
C GLU A 481 34.10 -66.59 -26.32
N LEU A 482 32.94 -66.17 -25.83
CA LEU A 482 32.14 -66.91 -24.85
C LEU A 482 31.71 -68.27 -25.40
N LEU A 483 31.34 -68.34 -26.68
CA LEU A 483 31.05 -69.60 -27.37
C LEU A 483 32.26 -70.54 -27.36
N ILE A 484 33.45 -70.04 -27.71
CA ILE A 484 34.68 -70.83 -27.68
C ILE A 484 34.95 -71.32 -26.26
N LEU A 485 34.90 -70.43 -25.26
CA LEU A 485 35.14 -70.76 -23.85
C LEU A 485 34.12 -71.79 -23.31
N SER A 486 32.86 -71.73 -23.75
CA SER A 486 31.83 -72.69 -23.35
C SER A 486 32.09 -74.11 -23.89
N ARG A 487 32.91 -74.25 -24.93
CA ARG A 487 33.26 -75.53 -25.58
C ARG A 487 34.55 -76.14 -25.03
N VAL A 488 35.37 -75.37 -24.33
CA VAL A 488 36.65 -75.85 -23.80
C VAL A 488 36.39 -76.62 -22.51
N LYS A 489 36.55 -77.94 -22.58
CA LYS A 489 36.57 -78.82 -21.41
C LYS A 489 37.87 -79.62 -21.42
N HIS A 490 38.77 -79.32 -20.50
CA HIS A 490 40.06 -79.98 -20.39
C HIS A 490 40.51 -79.99 -18.93
N GLU A 491 41.14 -81.07 -18.46
CA GLU A 491 41.54 -81.26 -17.06
C GLU A 491 42.43 -80.12 -16.52
N ASN A 492 43.23 -79.52 -17.39
CA ASN A 492 44.15 -78.42 -17.05
C ASN A 492 43.62 -77.00 -17.37
N ILE A 493 42.32 -76.83 -17.65
CA ILE A 493 41.71 -75.52 -17.94
C ILE A 493 40.48 -75.34 -17.05
N VAL A 494 40.41 -74.21 -16.33
CA VAL A 494 39.26 -73.89 -15.45
C VAL A 494 37.98 -73.79 -16.29
N GLN A 495 37.02 -74.67 -15.98
CA GLN A 495 35.80 -74.81 -16.74
C GLN A 495 34.84 -73.62 -16.53
N LEU A 496 34.33 -73.09 -17.65
CA LEU A 496 33.22 -72.14 -17.64
C LEU A 496 31.89 -72.89 -17.50
N LEU A 497 31.15 -72.60 -16.42
CA LEU A 497 29.86 -73.20 -16.09
C LEU A 497 28.69 -72.42 -16.71
N GLY A 498 28.85 -71.11 -16.90
CA GLY A 498 27.77 -70.28 -17.40
C GLY A 498 28.08 -68.79 -17.40
N CYS A 499 27.08 -67.99 -17.68
CA CYS A 499 27.18 -66.53 -17.62
C CYS A 499 25.85 -65.86 -17.25
N SER A 500 25.90 -64.58 -16.87
CA SER A 500 24.76 -63.69 -16.82
C SER A 500 25.05 -62.42 -17.61
N LEU A 501 24.11 -62.05 -18.48
CA LEU A 501 24.23 -60.91 -19.37
C LEU A 501 23.30 -59.74 -18.97
N GLN A 502 22.59 -59.86 -17.84
CA GLN A 502 21.63 -58.87 -17.31
C GLN A 502 22.30 -57.74 -16.49
N PHE A 503 23.62 -57.60 -16.61
CA PHE A 503 24.45 -56.60 -15.94
C PHE A 503 25.11 -55.67 -16.97
N GLU A 504 25.55 -54.49 -16.55
CA GLU A 504 26.19 -53.50 -17.45
C GLU A 504 27.48 -54.02 -18.08
N ALA A 505 28.20 -54.90 -17.36
CA ALA A 505 29.27 -55.72 -17.89
C ALA A 505 28.92 -57.21 -17.71
N PRO A 506 29.26 -58.09 -18.67
CA PRO A 506 28.99 -59.52 -18.56
C PRO A 506 29.60 -60.14 -17.30
N VAL A 507 28.85 -61.07 -16.72
CA VAL A 507 29.27 -61.85 -15.56
C VAL A 507 29.48 -63.31 -15.99
N LEU A 508 30.64 -63.86 -15.69
CA LEU A 508 31.01 -65.24 -16.03
C LEU A 508 31.08 -66.10 -14.77
N VAL A 509 30.59 -67.34 -14.86
CA VAL A 509 30.57 -68.29 -13.76
C VAL A 509 31.47 -69.46 -14.10
N TYR A 510 32.50 -69.66 -13.30
CA TYR A 510 33.48 -70.73 -13.42
C TYR A 510 33.39 -71.69 -12.25
N GLU A 511 33.93 -72.89 -12.43
CA GLU A 511 34.22 -73.77 -11.30
C GLU A 511 35.21 -73.10 -10.35
N TYR A 512 35.06 -73.35 -9.05
CA TYR A 512 36.00 -72.86 -8.06
C TYR A 512 37.19 -73.79 -7.97
N VAL A 513 38.39 -73.26 -8.24
CA VAL A 513 39.64 -74.00 -8.03
C VAL A 513 40.18 -73.66 -6.63
N PRO A 514 40.30 -74.65 -5.73
CA PRO A 514 40.91 -74.43 -4.44
C PRO A 514 42.42 -74.15 -4.60
N ASN A 515 42.97 -73.35 -3.68
CA ASN A 515 44.36 -72.85 -3.64
C ASN A 515 44.60 -71.53 -4.42
N GLN A 516 45.77 -70.92 -4.18
CA GLN A 516 46.14 -69.65 -4.79
C GLN A 516 46.68 -69.83 -6.21
N THR A 517 46.88 -68.73 -6.94
CA THR A 517 47.44 -68.77 -8.30
C THR A 517 48.82 -69.45 -8.32
N LEU A 518 49.17 -70.08 -9.44
CA LEU A 518 50.48 -70.72 -9.60
C LEU A 518 51.64 -69.75 -9.36
N GLN A 519 51.49 -68.48 -9.77
CA GLN A 519 52.46 -67.43 -9.48
C GLN A 519 52.66 -67.25 -7.97
N HIS A 520 51.59 -67.27 -7.18
CA HIS A 520 51.71 -67.20 -5.74
C HIS A 520 52.46 -68.42 -5.19
N LEU A 521 52.08 -69.62 -5.62
CA LEU A 521 52.66 -70.89 -5.13
C LEU A 521 54.15 -71.06 -5.48
N ILE A 522 54.58 -70.62 -6.67
CA ILE A 522 55.99 -70.67 -7.09
C ILE A 522 56.85 -69.65 -6.33
N HIS A 523 56.30 -68.48 -6.00
CA HIS A 523 57.04 -67.42 -5.31
C HIS A 523 56.98 -67.48 -3.77
N THR A 524 56.16 -68.37 -3.19
CA THR A 524 56.11 -68.62 -1.73
C THR A 524 56.84 -69.89 -1.27
N GLN A 525 57.33 -70.74 -2.18
CA GLN A 525 58.19 -71.86 -1.79
C GLN A 525 59.66 -71.43 -1.64
N VAL A 526 60.03 -70.97 -0.45
CA VAL A 526 61.41 -70.97 0.03
C VAL A 526 61.47 -71.74 1.35
N ASP A 527 61.61 -73.05 1.28
CA ASP A 527 62.38 -73.83 2.26
C ASP A 527 63.31 -74.81 1.52
N PRO A 528 64.63 -74.53 1.46
CA PRO A 528 65.61 -75.25 0.65
C PRO A 528 66.16 -76.53 1.33
N SER A 529 65.30 -77.37 1.90
CA SER A 529 65.75 -78.57 2.62
C SER A 529 64.94 -79.86 2.35
N LYS A 530 64.78 -80.25 1.07
CA LYS A 530 64.73 -81.67 0.62
C LYS A 530 64.73 -81.76 -0.92
N ARG A 531 65.53 -82.70 -1.44
CA ARG A 531 66.11 -82.74 -2.80
C ARG A 531 65.28 -83.52 -3.86
N THR A 532 65.53 -83.12 -5.12
CA THR A 532 65.73 -83.87 -6.39
C THR A 532 64.71 -84.87 -6.93
N LEU A 533 64.37 -84.67 -8.22
CA LEU A 533 64.09 -85.75 -9.18
C LEU A 533 65.42 -86.17 -9.84
N GLU A 534 65.77 -87.46 -9.74
CA GLU A 534 66.75 -88.09 -10.61
C GLU A 534 66.09 -88.47 -11.93
N VAL A 535 66.83 -88.28 -13.03
CA VAL A 535 66.51 -88.76 -14.37
C VAL A 535 67.18 -90.11 -14.57
N SER A 536 66.43 -91.09 -15.09
CA SER A 536 66.96 -92.14 -15.94
C SER A 536 66.44 -91.95 -17.36
#